data_AF-A0A2V9TTQ5-F1
#
_entry.id   AF-A0A2V9TTQ5-F1
#
_cell.length_a   1.000
_cell.length_b   1.000
_cell.length_c   1.000
_cell.angle_alpha   90.00
_cell.angle_beta   90.00
_cell.angle_gamma   90.00
#
_symmetry.space_group_name_H-M   'P 1'
#
loop_
_entity.id
_entity.type
_entity.pdbx_description
1 polymer ?
#
loop_
_entity_poly.entity_id
_entity_poly.type
_entity_poly.pdbx_seq_one_letter_code
_entity_poly.pdbx_strand_id
1 'polypeptide(L)'
;MIGDKAYDSDRLDRELAERYGIEMIAPHRGERRRPTQDGRPLRRYRRRWRVERLFAWLHHFRRLVIRWEYHVENFFGMVRLGCMQILFRYL
;
A
#
# COMPACT_ATOMS: atom_id res chain seq x y z
N MET A 1 6.95 -3.97 -5.65
CA MET A 1 6.16 -3.60 -4.45
C MET A 1 6.63 -2.25 -3.93
N ILE A 2 5.74 -1.43 -3.35
CA ILE A 2 6.11 -0.17 -2.69
C ILE A 2 5.91 -0.36 -1.19
N GLY A 3 6.97 -0.23 -0.41
CA GLY A 3 6.97 -0.49 1.04
C GLY A 3 7.43 0.70 1.85
N ASP A 4 7.19 0.63 3.17
CA ASP A 4 7.72 1.59 4.12
C ASP A 4 9.23 1.48 4.28
N LYS A 5 9.83 2.52 4.86
CA LYS A 5 11.24 2.51 5.28
C LYS A 5 11.60 1.33 6.19
N ALA A 6 10.62 0.76 6.89
CA ALA A 6 10.80 -0.45 7.70
C ALA A 6 11.21 -1.67 6.87
N TYR A 7 10.81 -1.74 5.60
CA TYR A 7 11.10 -2.84 4.68
C TYR A 7 12.49 -2.78 4.06
N ASP A 8 13.30 -1.75 4.36
CA ASP A 8 14.69 -1.66 3.89
C ASP A 8 15.52 -2.87 4.37
N SER A 9 15.70 -3.86 3.50
CA SER A 9 16.39 -5.12 3.82
C SER A 9 16.94 -5.81 2.57
N ASP A 10 18.25 -5.81 2.40
CA ASP A 10 18.91 -6.36 1.21
C ASP A 10 18.71 -7.87 1.01
N ARG A 11 18.46 -8.60 2.10
CA ARG A 11 18.17 -10.03 2.01
C ARG A 11 16.77 -10.25 1.45
N LEU A 12 15.78 -9.53 1.99
CA LEU A 12 14.39 -9.66 1.55
C LEU A 12 14.20 -9.08 0.14
N ASP A 13 14.87 -7.98 -0.18
CA ASP A 13 14.83 -7.38 -1.51
C ASP A 13 15.35 -8.35 -2.58
N ARG A 14 16.46 -9.05 -2.29
CA ARG A 14 16.99 -10.11 -3.18
C ARG A 14 16.04 -11.29 -3.29
N GLU A 15 15.51 -11.78 -2.17
CA GLU A 15 14.56 -12.90 -2.19
C GLU A 15 13.30 -12.55 -3.00
N LEU A 16 12.76 -11.34 -2.84
CA LEU A 16 11.61 -10.86 -3.61
C LEU A 16 11.89 -10.80 -5.11
N ALA A 17 13.08 -10.31 -5.48
CA ALA A 17 13.50 -10.23 -6.87
C ALA A 17 13.72 -11.62 -7.49
N GLU A 18 14.46 -12.50 -6.82
CA GLU A 18 14.85 -13.81 -7.34
C GLU A 18 13.67 -14.79 -7.39
N ARG A 19 12.83 -14.81 -6.34
CA ARG A 19 11.76 -15.79 -6.22
C ARG A 19 10.46 -15.38 -6.90
N TYR A 20 10.18 -14.07 -6.94
CA TYR A 20 8.89 -13.56 -7.42
C TYR A 20 9.01 -12.52 -8.54
N GLY A 21 10.23 -12.12 -8.93
CA GLY A 21 10.42 -11.06 -9.93
C GLY A 21 9.92 -9.69 -9.45
N ILE A 22 9.79 -9.49 -8.13
CA ILE A 22 9.22 -8.27 -7.55
C ILE A 22 10.35 -7.34 -7.12
N GLU A 23 10.43 -6.17 -7.76
CA GLU A 23 11.28 -5.07 -7.30
C GLU A 23 10.70 -4.43 -6.02
N MET A 24 11.47 -4.38 -4.94
CA MET A 24 11.08 -3.67 -3.73
C MET A 24 11.48 -2.19 -3.80
N ILE A 25 10.50 -1.29 -3.67
CA ILE A 25 10.70 0.15 -3.67
C ILE A 25 10.38 0.67 -2.27
N ALA A 26 11.41 0.89 -1.46
CA ALA A 26 11.30 1.45 -0.13
C ALA A 26 12.42 2.47 0.12
N PRO A 27 12.18 3.55 0.88
CA PRO A 27 13.23 4.46 1.30
C PRO A 27 14.25 3.74 2.18
N HIS A 28 15.53 4.05 2.02
CA HIS A 28 16.56 3.53 2.91
C HIS A 28 16.47 4.09 4.32
N ARG A 29 16.93 3.30 5.29
CA ARG A 29 17.16 3.73 6.67
C ARG A 29 18.28 4.78 6.72
N GLY A 30 18.16 5.75 7.63
CA GLY A 30 19.11 6.87 7.71
C GLY A 30 20.53 6.43 8.07
N GLU A 31 20.65 5.32 8.80
CA GLU A 31 21.92 4.72 9.24
C GLU A 31 22.59 3.85 8.15
N ARG A 32 21.98 3.77 6.97
CA ARG A 32 22.47 2.90 5.90
C ARG A 32 23.75 3.47 5.30
N ARG A 33 24.86 2.77 5.53
CA ARG A 33 26.20 3.17 5.07
C ARG A 33 26.43 2.99 3.57
N ARG A 34 25.69 2.07 2.94
CA ARG A 34 25.82 1.72 1.51
C ARG A 34 24.45 1.81 0.83
N PRO A 35 24.08 2.95 0.25
CA PRO A 35 22.83 3.07 -0.51
C PRO A 35 22.91 2.20 -1.78
N THR A 36 21.84 1.48 -2.07
CA THR A 36 21.75 0.58 -3.25
C THR A 36 20.89 1.15 -4.38
N GLN A 37 20.13 2.21 -4.09
CA GLN A 37 19.30 2.90 -5.09
C GLN A 37 19.73 4.36 -5.29
N ASP A 38 19.53 4.86 -6.50
CA ASP A 38 19.79 6.27 -6.89
C ASP A 38 18.60 7.22 -6.58
N GLY A 39 17.51 6.67 -6.02
CA GLY A 39 16.31 7.40 -5.65
C GLY A 39 15.31 7.65 -6.80
N ARG A 40 15.61 7.29 -8.05
CA ARG A 40 14.64 7.38 -9.15
C ARG A 40 13.41 6.49 -8.91
N PRO A 41 13.54 5.23 -8.42
CA PRO A 41 12.39 4.38 -8.11
C PRO A 41 11.46 5.00 -7.04
N LEU A 42 12.01 5.78 -6.10
CA LEU A 42 11.25 6.41 -5.00
C LEU A 42 10.25 7.47 -5.48
N ARG A 43 10.30 7.91 -6.75
CA ARG A 43 9.24 8.76 -7.33
C ARG A 43 7.86 8.11 -7.24
N ARG A 44 7.79 6.77 -7.32
CA ARG A 44 6.54 6.01 -7.12
C ARG A 44 6.11 6.02 -5.65
N TYR A 45 7.06 5.85 -4.73
CA TYR A 45 6.81 5.94 -3.28
C TYR A 45 6.17 7.28 -2.90
N ARG A 46 6.59 8.41 -3.51
CA ARG A 46 5.98 9.74 -3.28
C ARG A 46 4.50 9.83 -3.58
N ARG A 47 3.90 8.89 -4.33
CA ARG A 47 2.46 8.85 -4.64
C ARG A 47 1.67 7.95 -3.69
N ARG A 48 2.35 7.21 -2.80
CA ARG A 48 1.74 6.23 -1.88
C ARG A 48 0.69 6.84 -0.95
N TRP A 49 0.88 8.09 -0.53
CA TRP A 49 -0.09 8.83 0.30
C TRP A 49 -1.50 8.88 -0.30
N ARG A 50 -1.66 8.74 -1.63
CA ARG A 50 -2.99 8.64 -2.27
C ARG A 50 -3.71 7.36 -1.88
N VAL A 51 -2.99 6.25 -1.85
CA VAL A 51 -3.52 4.94 -1.46
C VAL A 51 -3.79 4.90 0.03
N GLU A 52 -2.87 5.39 0.85
CA GLU A 52 -3.05 5.45 2.31
C GLU A 52 -4.27 6.30 2.70
N ARG A 53 -4.47 7.43 2.01
CA ARG A 53 -5.64 8.28 2.23
C ARG A 53 -6.94 7.59 1.83
N LEU A 54 -6.96 6.85 0.72
CA LEU A 54 -8.12 6.05 0.35
C LEU A 54 -8.46 5.05 1.46
N PHE A 55 -7.47 4.34 1.99
CA PHE A 55 -7.71 3.44 3.12
C PHE A 55 -8.20 4.19 4.36
N ALA A 56 -7.64 5.35 4.70
CA ALA A 56 -8.13 6.19 5.80
C ALA A 56 -9.61 6.57 5.62
N TRP A 57 -10.03 6.94 4.40
CA TRP A 57 -11.44 7.17 4.07
C TRP A 57 -12.30 5.93 4.23
N LEU A 58 -11.82 4.79 3.73
CA LEU A 58 -12.54 3.52 3.87
C LEU A 58 -12.68 3.09 5.34
N HIS A 59 -11.69 3.41 6.18
CA HIS A 59 -11.72 3.14 7.62
C HIS A 59 -12.77 3.93 8.39
N HIS A 60 -13.33 5.01 7.82
CA HIS A 60 -14.49 5.68 8.42
C HIS A 60 -15.78 4.88 8.31
N PHE A 61 -15.86 3.92 7.37
CA PHE A 61 -17.02 3.03 7.26
C PHE A 61 -16.82 1.81 8.17
N ARG A 62 -17.43 1.84 9.37
CA ARG A 62 -17.33 0.75 10.36
C ARG A 62 -17.62 -0.65 9.79
N ARG A 63 -18.53 -0.75 8.79
CA ARG A 63 -18.88 -2.01 8.13
C ARG A 63 -17.77 -2.57 7.23
N LEU A 64 -16.85 -1.72 6.77
CA LEU A 64 -15.66 -2.15 6.02
C LEU A 64 -14.51 -2.54 6.94
N VAL A 65 -14.38 -1.86 8.08
CA VAL A 65 -13.34 -2.15 9.07
C VAL A 65 -13.64 -3.46 9.80
N ILE A 66 -14.87 -3.58 10.30
CA ILE A 66 -15.35 -4.79 10.97
C ILE A 66 -16.10 -5.60 9.93
N ARG A 67 -15.54 -6.73 9.51
CA ARG A 67 -16.15 -7.60 8.51
C ARG A 67 -17.30 -8.38 9.13
N TRP A 68 -18.51 -7.82 9.02
CA TRP A 68 -19.75 -8.47 9.46
C TRP A 68 -20.26 -9.52 8.47
N GLU A 69 -19.90 -9.40 7.19
CA GLU A 69 -20.40 -10.26 6.14
C GLU A 69 -19.71 -11.62 6.14
N TYR A 70 -20.50 -12.69 6.14
CA TYR A 70 -20.01 -14.07 6.02
C TYR A 70 -19.44 -14.34 4.62
N HIS A 71 -20.19 -13.99 3.57
CA HIS A 71 -19.79 -14.19 2.18
C HIS A 71 -18.88 -13.07 1.67
N VAL A 72 -17.88 -13.43 0.86
CA VAL A 72 -16.90 -12.48 0.32
C VAL A 72 -17.52 -11.52 -0.69
N GLU A 73 -18.52 -11.97 -1.42
CA GLU A 73 -19.27 -11.22 -2.43
C GLU A 73 -20.04 -10.06 -1.77
N ASN A 74 -20.68 -10.32 -0.63
CA ASN A 74 -21.39 -9.30 0.15
C ASN A 74 -20.43 -8.25 0.70
N PHE A 75 -19.30 -8.69 1.26
CA PHE A 75 -18.25 -7.77 1.73
C PHE A 75 -17.73 -6.91 0.58
N PHE A 76 -17.48 -7.53 -0.58
CA PHE A 76 -17.00 -6.81 -1.75
C PHE A 76 -18.02 -5.81 -2.29
N GLY A 77 -19.31 -6.15 -2.24
CA GLY A 77 -20.41 -5.21 -2.50
C GLY A 77 -20.36 -3.98 -1.60
N MET A 78 -20.11 -4.17 -0.30
CA MET A 78 -19.96 -3.05 0.65
C MET A 78 -18.73 -2.20 0.33
N VAL A 79 -17.60 -2.82 -0.02
CA VAL A 79 -16.38 -2.08 -0.43
C VAL A 79 -16.67 -1.20 -1.65
N ARG A 80 -17.34 -1.75 -2.67
CA ARG A 80 -17.75 -1.00 -3.86
C ARG A 80 -18.65 0.18 -3.50
N LEU A 81 -19.62 -0.04 -2.63
CA LEU A 81 -20.51 1.02 -2.15
C LEU A 81 -19.74 2.13 -1.40
N GLY A 82 -18.80 1.76 -0.53
CA GLY A 82 -17.92 2.72 0.16
C GLY A 82 -17.09 3.55 -0.81
N CYS A 83 -16.52 2.92 -1.85
CA CYS A 83 -15.81 3.63 -2.91
C CYS A 83 -16.73 4.59 -3.68
N MET A 84 -17.95 4.18 -4.03
CA MET A 84 -18.93 5.06 -4.69
C MET A 84 -19.26 6.28 -3.82
N GLN A 85 -19.49 6.09 -2.52
CA GLN A 85 -19.76 7.19 -1.58
C GLN A 85 -18.59 8.18 -1.47
N ILE A 86 -17.35 7.68 -1.47
CA ILE A 86 -16.16 8.53 -1.52
C ILE A 86 -16.15 9.33 -2.82
N LEU A 87 -16.36 8.69 -3.97
CA LEU A 87 -16.36 9.37 -5.27
C LEU A 87 -17.43 10.47 -5.34
N PHE A 88 -18.67 10.18 -4.93
CA PHE A 88 -19.77 11.15 -4.92
C PHE A 88 -19.52 12.35 -3.99
N ARG A 89 -18.66 12.24 -2.97
CA ARG A 89 -18.31 13.36 -2.10
C ARG A 89 -17.36 14.36 -2.76
N TYR A 90 -16.59 13.91 -3.77
CA TYR A 90 -15.54 14.69 -4.42
C TYR A 90 -15.85 15.04 -5.88
N LEU A 91 -17.00 14.59 -6.39
CA LEU A 91 -17.63 15.10 -7.61
C LEU A 91 -18.49 16.33 -7.27
#